data_AF-A0A1I0RXK1-F1
#
_entry.id   AF-A0A1I0RXK1-F1
#
_cell.length_a   1.000
_cell.length_b   1.000
_cell.length_c   1.000
_cell.angle_alpha   90.00
_cell.angle_beta   90.00
_cell.angle_gamma   90.00
#
_symmetry.space_group_name_H-M   'P 1'
#
loop_
_entity.id
_entity.type
_entity.pdbx_description
1 polymer ?
#
loop_
_entity_poly.entity_id
_entity_poly.type
_entity_poly.pdbx_seq_one_letter_code
_entity_poly.pdbx_strand_id
1 'polypeptide(L)'
;MKYIKVMAFIILALSIMGCSKNASNNIQTAKTHQVIDMAGRMVDIPVEINQIYSTGQPGVVMLYTLCPDKLLGWCMELSSDEASYINAKYLSLPILGLMQGNNSSANKEEIMERDPDIILMMTIISEESISAANEIQETMGIPVIVADFSLQNICDTYEFLGTILNESERATELSNYCKETIESAKQIASTIKDEDVLKVYYAQGSTGLQTAPKGSSHSEVIDLVGGENVVMLNADTDGRLNINMEQLLRYNPDVIIASYSMGHNDNNGGVFSILTNASYEWQLVKAVKKDMVYATPCLPYNWLDMPPSVNRIIGIKWLGNLLYPAYYQYDIKQETKKFYSLFYQKELSDEKINNLLANALRN
;
A
#
# COMPACT_ATOMS: atom_id res chain seq x y z
N MET A 1 59.81 84.87 13.63
CA MET A 1 59.71 85.17 15.08
C MET A 1 58.24 85.17 15.50
N LYS A 2 57.95 84.61 16.70
CA LYS A 2 56.65 84.47 17.42
C LYS A 2 56.11 83.03 17.54
N TYR A 3 56.59 82.31 18.56
CA TYR A 3 55.83 81.99 19.80
C TYR A 3 54.28 82.08 19.74
N ILE A 4 53.46 81.23 20.39
CA ILE A 4 53.71 80.29 21.52
C ILE A 4 52.52 79.30 21.73
N LYS A 5 52.79 78.09 22.27
CA LYS A 5 51.94 77.12 23.06
C LYS A 5 50.49 76.82 22.58
N VAL A 6 50.03 75.56 22.60
CA VAL A 6 49.25 74.89 23.69
C VAL A 6 48.76 73.53 23.09
N MET A 7 48.63 72.39 23.76
CA MET A 7 49.15 71.84 25.04
C MET A 7 48.94 70.30 25.02
N ALA A 8 49.44 69.54 26.00
CA ALA A 8 49.38 68.07 26.04
C ALA A 8 48.07 67.48 26.59
N PHE A 9 47.75 66.23 26.21
CA PHE A 9 47.19 65.24 27.14
C PHE A 9 47.55 63.81 26.72
N ILE A 10 48.03 63.01 27.67
CA ILE A 10 48.27 61.56 27.52
C ILE A 10 47.00 60.85 27.98
N ILE A 11 46.45 59.95 27.16
CA ILE A 11 45.39 59.03 27.59
C ILE A 11 45.85 57.60 27.30
N LEU A 12 46.11 56.87 28.38
CA LEU A 12 46.35 55.43 28.41
C LEU A 12 44.98 54.73 28.40
N ALA A 13 44.60 54.10 27.29
CA ALA A 13 43.36 53.33 27.19
C ALA A 13 43.66 51.84 27.43
N LEU A 14 43.07 51.28 28.50
CA LEU A 14 43.26 49.87 28.86
C LEU A 14 42.53 48.92 27.89
N SER A 15 43.15 47.77 27.66
CA SER A 15 42.56 46.63 26.99
C SER A 15 41.44 45.99 27.82
N ILE A 16 40.24 45.95 27.25
CA ILE A 16 39.14 45.09 27.72
C ILE A 16 38.89 44.03 26.65
N MET A 17 39.54 42.87 26.80
CA MET A 17 39.20 41.67 26.02
C MET A 17 37.90 41.09 26.59
N GLY A 18 36.76 41.54 26.05
CA GLY A 18 35.46 40.93 26.33
C GLY A 18 35.35 39.57 25.65
N CYS A 19 35.57 38.49 26.40
CA CYS A 19 35.27 37.14 25.93
C CYS A 19 33.75 36.95 25.83
N SER A 20 33.14 37.30 24.70
CA SER A 20 31.81 36.82 24.35
C SER A 20 31.90 35.31 24.11
N LYS A 21 31.39 34.52 25.07
CA LYS A 21 31.08 33.11 24.82
C LYS A 21 29.90 33.05 23.85
N ASN A 22 30.18 33.06 22.55
CA ASN A 22 29.23 32.55 21.58
C ASN A 22 29.01 31.07 21.91
N ALA A 23 27.84 30.76 22.47
CA ALA A 23 27.33 29.41 22.50
C ALA A 23 26.99 29.03 21.06
N SER A 24 27.98 28.49 20.34
CA SER A 24 27.72 27.77 19.10
C SER A 24 26.90 26.54 19.48
N ASN A 25 25.58 26.65 19.32
CA ASN A 25 24.71 25.50 19.25
C ASN A 25 25.19 24.69 18.04
N ASN A 26 25.98 23.64 18.30
CA ASN A 26 26.23 22.57 17.34
C ASN A 26 24.91 21.83 17.13
N ILE A 27 24.03 22.40 16.30
CA ILE A 27 23.03 21.62 15.58
C ILE A 27 23.86 20.77 14.63
N GLN A 28 24.14 19.55 15.06
CA GLN A 28 24.85 18.56 14.25
C GLN A 28 23.85 18.08 13.20
N THR A 29 23.71 18.87 12.12
CA THR A 29 22.88 18.53 10.96
C THR A 29 23.21 17.11 10.53
N ALA A 30 22.18 16.25 10.48
CA ALA A 30 22.31 14.89 9.99
C ALA A 30 23.00 14.93 8.63
N LYS A 31 23.92 13.98 8.38
CA LYS A 31 24.54 13.87 7.05
C LYS A 31 23.44 13.47 6.09
N THR A 32 23.27 14.24 5.01
CA THR A 32 22.34 13.93 3.94
C THR A 32 23.07 13.42 2.70
N HIS A 33 22.33 12.78 1.81
CA HIS A 33 22.71 12.56 0.42
C HIS A 33 21.49 12.72 -0.49
N GLN A 34 21.75 12.93 -1.78
CA GLN A 34 20.68 12.97 -2.78
C GLN A 34 20.30 11.57 -3.23
N VAL A 35 19.00 11.40 -3.47
CA VAL A 35 18.37 10.24 -4.13
C VAL A 35 17.48 10.76 -5.25
N ILE A 36 17.36 10.00 -6.33
CA ILE A 36 16.30 10.17 -7.32
C ILE A 36 15.20 9.18 -6.92
N ASP A 37 14.02 9.69 -6.56
CA ASP A 37 12.88 8.83 -6.22
C ASP A 37 12.23 8.20 -7.46
N MET A 38 11.25 7.30 -7.28
CA MET A 38 10.64 6.59 -8.41
C MET A 38 9.85 7.52 -9.35
N ALA A 39 9.50 8.73 -8.90
CA ALA A 39 8.88 9.77 -9.71
C ALA A 39 9.89 10.71 -10.39
N GLY A 40 11.19 10.39 -10.30
CA GLY A 40 12.28 11.17 -10.92
C GLY A 40 12.63 12.45 -10.14
N ARG A 41 12.12 12.64 -8.93
CA ARG A 41 12.42 13.83 -8.10
C ARG A 41 13.77 13.65 -7.42
N MET A 42 14.63 14.67 -7.47
CA MET A 42 15.83 14.70 -6.63
C MET A 42 15.44 15.14 -5.21
N VAL A 43 15.73 14.31 -4.22
CA VAL A 43 15.40 14.53 -2.81
C VAL A 43 16.65 14.35 -1.96
N ASP A 44 16.97 15.34 -1.12
CA ASP A 44 17.99 15.24 -0.09
C ASP A 44 17.41 14.51 1.14
N ILE A 45 17.96 13.34 1.50
CA ILE A 45 17.52 12.52 2.63
C ILE A 45 18.67 12.26 3.62
N PRO A 46 18.39 11.99 4.91
CA PRO A 46 19.39 11.54 5.87
C PRO A 46 20.06 10.22 5.43
N VAL A 47 21.36 10.06 5.74
CA VAL A 47 22.12 8.82 5.51
C VAL A 47 21.64 7.66 6.40
N GLU A 48 21.13 7.97 7.59
CA GLU A 48 20.53 7.01 8.52
C GLU A 48 19.04 7.32 8.65
N ILE A 49 18.19 6.37 8.28
CA ILE A 49 16.73 6.47 8.34
C ILE A 49 16.22 5.38 9.28
N ASN A 50 15.54 5.81 10.35
CA ASN A 50 15.05 5.00 11.46
C ASN A 50 13.56 5.23 11.76
N GLN A 51 12.99 6.39 11.40
CA GLN A 51 11.57 6.69 11.58
C GLN A 51 10.94 7.21 10.30
N ILE A 52 9.90 6.50 9.83
CA ILE A 52 9.24 6.74 8.56
C ILE A 52 7.75 6.85 8.80
N TYR A 53 7.19 8.02 8.53
CA TYR A 53 5.74 8.19 8.38
C TYR A 53 5.34 7.80 6.95
N SER A 54 4.18 7.16 6.77
CA SER A 54 3.61 7.00 5.43
C SER A 54 2.30 7.74 5.29
N THR A 55 2.13 8.41 4.16
CA THR A 55 0.94 9.21 3.83
C THR A 55 -0.32 8.38 3.62
N GLY A 56 -0.19 7.06 3.42
CA GLY A 56 -1.26 6.18 2.96
C GLY A 56 -1.07 4.72 3.38
N GLN A 57 -2.18 3.98 3.44
CA GLN A 57 -2.15 2.53 3.74
C GLN A 57 -1.16 1.71 2.87
N PRO A 58 -1.02 1.93 1.54
CA PRO A 58 -0.04 1.18 0.74
C PRO A 58 1.38 1.23 1.30
N GLY A 59 1.84 2.42 1.71
CA GLY A 59 3.17 2.60 2.29
C GLY A 59 3.30 2.05 3.70
N VAL A 60 2.22 2.05 4.50
CA VAL A 60 2.19 1.32 5.78
C VAL A 60 2.39 -0.19 5.57
N VAL A 61 1.72 -0.80 4.59
CA VAL A 61 1.91 -2.24 4.28
C VAL A 61 3.32 -2.51 3.75
N MET A 62 3.84 -1.65 2.88
CA MET A 62 5.21 -1.75 2.35
C MET A 62 6.25 -1.69 3.49
N LEU A 63 6.19 -0.67 4.35
CA LEU A 63 7.10 -0.52 5.49
C LEU A 63 6.94 -1.65 6.50
N TYR A 64 5.72 -2.07 6.81
CA TYR A 64 5.47 -3.18 7.73
C TYR A 64 6.06 -4.51 7.23
N THR A 65 6.02 -4.76 5.92
CA THR A 65 6.54 -6.01 5.34
C THR A 65 8.05 -6.00 5.13
N LEU A 66 8.62 -4.83 4.79
CA LEU A 66 10.06 -4.62 4.58
C LEU A 66 10.82 -4.44 5.89
N CYS A 67 10.48 -3.41 6.67
CA CYS A 67 11.24 -2.92 7.83
C CYS A 67 10.31 -2.35 8.93
N PRO A 68 9.49 -3.18 9.59
CA PRO A 68 8.45 -2.72 10.51
C PRO A 68 8.98 -1.96 11.73
N ASP A 69 10.27 -2.13 12.09
CA ASP A 69 10.94 -1.35 13.14
C ASP A 69 11.11 0.14 12.81
N LYS A 70 10.98 0.51 11.53
CA LYS A 70 11.08 1.90 11.05
C LYS A 70 9.73 2.57 10.84
N LEU A 71 8.63 1.83 10.97
CA LEU A 71 7.28 2.37 10.79
C LEU A 71 6.89 3.23 11.99
N LEU A 72 6.67 4.53 11.78
CA LEU A 72 6.35 5.46 12.86
C LEU A 72 4.97 5.21 13.49
N GLY A 73 3.99 4.79 12.69
CA GLY A 73 2.61 4.63 13.13
C GLY A 73 1.70 4.02 12.06
N TRP A 74 0.53 3.57 12.49
CA TRP A 74 -0.54 3.10 11.61
C TRP A 74 -1.35 4.29 11.07
N CYS A 75 -1.88 4.17 9.85
CA CYS A 75 -2.79 5.18 9.30
C CYS A 75 -4.22 5.11 9.88
N MET A 76 -4.63 3.97 10.44
CA MET A 76 -5.94 3.77 11.06
C MET A 76 -5.86 2.66 12.10
N GLU A 77 -6.83 2.62 13.02
CA GLU A 77 -6.96 1.55 14.01
C GLU A 77 -7.21 0.21 13.33
N LEU A 78 -6.50 -0.83 13.76
CA LEU A 78 -6.71 -2.20 13.32
C LEU A 78 -7.85 -2.82 14.12
N SER A 79 -8.80 -3.46 13.47
CA SER A 79 -9.79 -4.30 14.16
C SER A 79 -9.12 -5.47 14.89
N SER A 80 -9.84 -6.08 15.83
CA SER A 80 -9.37 -7.29 16.53
C SER A 80 -8.93 -8.39 15.58
N ASP A 81 -9.63 -8.54 14.45
CA ASP A 81 -9.36 -9.56 13.46
C ASP A 81 -8.10 -9.24 12.67
N GLU A 82 -7.92 -8.00 12.19
CA GLU A 82 -6.71 -7.56 11.48
C GLU A 82 -5.47 -7.60 12.41
N ALA A 83 -5.58 -7.06 13.62
CA ALA A 83 -4.54 -7.14 14.65
C ALA A 83 -4.11 -8.58 14.93
N SER A 84 -5.05 -9.54 14.82
CA SER A 84 -4.75 -10.95 15.00
C SER A 84 -3.87 -11.57 13.88
N TYR A 85 -3.52 -10.83 12.81
CA TYR A 85 -2.51 -11.20 11.79
C TYR A 85 -1.23 -10.34 11.83
N ILE A 86 -1.19 -9.28 12.64
CA ILE A 86 0.00 -8.44 12.84
C ILE A 86 0.87 -9.01 13.97
N ASN A 87 2.18 -8.81 13.92
CA ASN A 87 3.09 -9.21 15.01
C ASN A 87 2.87 -8.30 16.23
N ALA A 88 2.74 -8.91 17.41
CA ALA A 88 2.36 -8.22 18.65
C ALA A 88 3.27 -7.04 19.01
N LYS A 89 4.54 -7.04 18.57
CA LYS A 89 5.49 -5.94 18.76
C LYS A 89 5.00 -4.59 18.19
N TYR A 90 4.21 -4.61 17.13
CA TYR A 90 3.80 -3.40 16.39
C TYR A 90 2.36 -2.96 16.66
N LEU A 91 1.59 -3.73 17.43
CA LEU A 91 0.21 -3.39 17.77
C LEU A 91 0.07 -2.12 18.62
N SER A 92 1.15 -1.71 19.31
CA SER A 92 1.19 -0.50 20.15
C SER A 92 1.74 0.74 19.43
N LEU A 93 2.00 0.68 18.11
CA LEU A 93 2.36 1.87 17.33
C LEU A 93 1.17 2.85 17.31
N PRO A 94 1.42 4.18 17.33
CA PRO A 94 0.36 5.19 17.35
C PRO A 94 -0.46 5.19 16.05
N ILE A 95 -1.69 5.70 16.12
CA ILE A 95 -2.52 5.95 14.94
C ILE A 95 -2.31 7.41 14.51
N LEU A 96 -1.68 7.63 13.36
CA LEU A 96 -1.25 8.95 12.89
C LEU A 96 -2.10 9.50 11.71
N GLY A 97 -3.06 8.72 11.22
CA GLY A 97 -3.97 9.12 10.14
C GLY A 97 -3.37 9.01 8.73
N LEU A 98 -4.17 9.43 7.75
CA LEU A 98 -3.86 9.45 6.32
C LEU A 98 -3.64 10.88 5.83
N MET A 99 -2.61 11.12 5.02
CA MET A 99 -2.49 12.38 4.25
C MET A 99 -3.09 12.24 2.84
N GLN A 100 -3.03 11.05 2.24
CA GLN A 100 -3.55 10.78 0.89
C GLN A 100 -5.06 10.52 0.86
N GLY A 101 -5.69 10.93 -0.26
CA GLY A 101 -7.08 10.65 -0.59
C GLY A 101 -8.09 11.59 0.06
N ASN A 102 -9.36 11.46 -0.34
CA ASN A 102 -10.45 12.37 0.03
C ASN A 102 -10.83 12.35 1.53
N ASN A 103 -10.31 11.39 2.30
CA ASN A 103 -10.56 11.22 3.73
C ASN A 103 -9.30 11.51 4.57
N SER A 104 -8.56 12.56 4.21
CA SER A 104 -7.35 12.98 4.93
C SER A 104 -7.66 13.19 6.42
N SER A 105 -6.92 12.50 7.28
CA SER A 105 -7.14 12.40 8.73
C SER A 105 -5.87 12.60 9.55
N ALA A 106 -4.73 12.88 8.89
CA ALA A 106 -3.42 12.99 9.52
C ALA A 106 -3.30 14.18 10.47
N ASN A 107 -2.83 13.90 11.69
CA ASN A 107 -2.45 14.93 12.65
C ASN A 107 -1.04 15.46 12.31
N LYS A 108 -0.96 16.48 11.46
CA LYS A 108 0.32 17.02 10.97
C LYS A 108 1.23 17.49 12.11
N GLU A 109 0.68 18.12 13.15
CA GLU A 109 1.43 18.61 14.31
C GLU A 109 2.07 17.44 15.08
N GLU A 110 1.30 16.40 15.41
CA GLU A 110 1.84 15.20 16.07
C GLU A 110 2.87 14.45 15.21
N ILE A 111 2.69 14.40 13.89
CA ILE A 111 3.68 13.79 12.99
C ILE A 111 4.98 14.59 13.02
N MET A 112 4.93 15.92 13.05
CA MET A 112 6.13 16.77 13.16
C MET A 112 6.78 16.69 14.54
N GLU A 113 5.99 16.62 15.63
CA GLU A 113 6.52 16.42 17.00
C GLU A 113 7.25 15.09 17.18
N ARG A 114 6.97 14.11 16.32
CA ARG A 114 7.63 12.80 16.30
C ARG A 114 8.91 12.75 15.46
N ASP A 115 9.24 13.81 14.73
CA ASP A 115 10.50 13.98 14.00
C ASP A 115 10.89 12.80 13.07
N PRO A 116 10.03 12.37 12.12
CA PRO A 116 10.38 11.33 11.16
C PRO A 116 11.49 11.79 10.19
N ASP A 117 12.44 10.91 9.91
CA ASP A 117 13.56 11.17 9.02
C ASP A 117 13.10 11.44 7.57
N ILE A 118 12.06 10.71 7.13
CA ILE A 118 11.40 10.85 5.82
C ILE A 118 9.90 10.56 5.90
N ILE A 119 9.17 11.02 4.89
CA ILE A 119 7.78 10.64 4.59
C ILE A 119 7.76 9.76 3.35
N LEU A 120 7.18 8.56 3.43
CA LEU A 120 6.95 7.66 2.29
C LEU A 120 5.56 7.90 1.68
N MET A 121 5.53 8.36 0.43
CA MET A 121 4.31 8.45 -0.36
C MET A 121 4.27 7.39 -1.45
N MET A 122 3.41 6.37 -1.28
CA MET A 122 3.16 5.37 -2.31
C MET A 122 1.96 5.76 -3.16
N THR A 123 2.10 5.72 -4.49
CA THR A 123 1.07 6.19 -5.43
C THR A 123 1.17 5.48 -6.79
N ILE A 124 0.16 5.63 -7.65
CA ILE A 124 0.41 5.59 -9.10
C ILE A 124 1.04 6.94 -9.46
N ILE A 125 2.15 6.92 -10.20
CA ILE A 125 2.93 8.13 -10.45
C ILE A 125 2.29 8.95 -11.57
N SER A 126 1.97 10.20 -11.24
CA SER A 126 1.37 11.22 -12.11
C SER A 126 1.88 12.62 -11.76
N GLU A 127 1.69 13.61 -12.65
CA GLU A 127 2.03 15.02 -12.38
C GLU A 127 1.33 15.55 -11.12
N GLU A 128 0.05 15.17 -10.90
CA GLU A 128 -0.71 15.49 -9.70
C GLU A 128 -0.05 14.92 -8.44
N SER A 129 0.35 13.64 -8.47
CA SER A 129 1.03 13.01 -7.34
C SER A 129 2.40 13.64 -7.05
N ILE A 130 3.13 14.07 -8.10
CA ILE A 130 4.41 14.78 -7.95
C ILE A 130 4.19 16.15 -7.30
N SER A 131 3.14 16.86 -7.70
CA SER A 131 2.74 18.14 -7.08
C SER A 131 2.39 17.95 -5.61
N ALA A 132 1.57 16.95 -5.27
CA ALA A 132 1.21 16.62 -3.89
C ALA A 132 2.43 16.23 -3.04
N ALA A 133 3.39 15.49 -3.59
CA ALA A 133 4.64 15.15 -2.89
C ALA A 133 5.44 16.41 -2.50
N ASN A 134 5.53 17.37 -3.42
CA ASN A 134 6.22 18.63 -3.19
C ASN A 134 5.50 19.52 -2.17
N GLU A 135 4.16 19.61 -2.24
CA GLU A 135 3.36 20.36 -1.27
C GLU A 135 3.49 19.79 0.15
N ILE A 136 3.46 18.46 0.30
CA ILE A 136 3.68 17.78 1.59
C ILE A 136 5.10 18.09 2.10
N GLN A 137 6.12 17.99 1.25
CA GLN A 137 7.51 18.26 1.62
C GLN A 137 7.73 19.71 2.07
N GLU A 138 7.16 20.69 1.35
CA GLU A 138 7.23 22.11 1.69
C GLU A 138 6.47 22.42 2.99
N THR A 139 5.27 21.85 3.16
CA THR A 139 4.43 22.07 4.35
C THR A 139 5.01 21.46 5.62
N MET A 140 5.56 20.24 5.52
CA MET A 140 6.02 19.46 6.66
C MET A 140 7.49 19.75 7.01
N GLY A 141 8.29 20.28 6.07
CA GLY A 141 9.74 20.47 6.22
C GLY A 141 10.54 19.16 6.28
N ILE A 142 9.90 18.03 5.99
CA ILE A 142 10.46 16.66 6.06
C ILE A 142 10.56 16.10 4.62
N PRO A 143 11.67 15.45 4.22
CA PRO A 143 11.81 14.91 2.87
C PRO A 143 10.72 13.89 2.53
N VAL A 144 10.10 14.03 1.34
CA VAL A 144 9.08 13.10 0.85
C VAL A 144 9.68 12.24 -0.26
N ILE A 145 9.65 10.93 -0.11
CA ILE A 145 10.04 9.96 -1.14
C ILE A 145 8.79 9.41 -1.81
N VAL A 146 8.72 9.52 -3.14
CA VAL A 146 7.65 8.89 -3.94
C VAL A 146 8.08 7.50 -4.39
N ALA A 147 7.19 6.52 -4.20
CA ALA A 147 7.34 5.14 -4.63
C ALA A 147 6.07 4.63 -5.33
N ASP A 148 6.21 3.67 -6.23
CA ASP A 148 5.09 3.12 -7.00
C ASP A 148 4.47 1.89 -6.30
N PHE A 149 3.14 1.80 -6.23
CA PHE A 149 2.45 0.62 -5.66
C PHE A 149 1.92 -0.38 -6.69
N SER A 150 1.96 -0.11 -7.99
CA SER A 150 1.42 -0.97 -9.06
C SER A 150 2.10 -2.34 -9.10
N LEU A 151 1.39 -3.41 -9.52
CA LEU A 151 1.99 -4.75 -9.51
C LEU A 151 3.17 -4.88 -10.48
N GLN A 152 3.15 -4.13 -11.57
CA GLN A 152 4.28 -4.04 -12.51
C GLN A 152 5.58 -3.55 -11.86
N ASN A 153 5.50 -2.62 -10.89
CA ASN A 153 6.66 -1.93 -10.32
C ASN A 153 6.99 -2.38 -8.88
N ILE A 154 6.16 -3.20 -8.24
CA ILE A 154 6.29 -3.57 -6.81
C ILE A 154 7.64 -4.24 -6.45
N CYS A 155 8.24 -4.98 -7.38
CA CYS A 155 9.56 -5.61 -7.20
C CYS A 155 10.67 -4.54 -7.13
N ASP A 156 10.72 -3.68 -8.15
CA ASP A 156 11.63 -2.54 -8.24
C ASP A 156 11.43 -1.59 -7.05
N THR A 157 10.20 -1.43 -6.57
CA THR A 157 9.90 -0.66 -5.35
C THR A 157 10.52 -1.27 -4.09
N TYR A 158 10.47 -2.60 -3.92
CA TYR A 158 11.16 -3.25 -2.81
C TYR A 158 12.68 -3.01 -2.91
N GLU A 159 13.28 -3.15 -4.09
CA GLU A 159 14.72 -2.96 -4.29
C GLU A 159 15.16 -1.51 -4.06
N PHE A 160 14.38 -0.54 -4.55
CA PHE A 160 14.57 0.89 -4.31
C PHE A 160 14.49 1.22 -2.81
N LEU A 161 13.41 0.83 -2.13
CA LEU A 161 13.24 1.09 -0.70
C LEU A 161 14.29 0.34 0.14
N GLY A 162 14.62 -0.90 -0.22
CA GLY A 162 15.69 -1.67 0.41
C GLY A 162 17.08 -1.05 0.25
N THR A 163 17.31 -0.26 -0.81
CA THR A 163 18.54 0.49 -1.00
C THR A 163 18.56 1.73 -0.10
N ILE A 164 17.54 2.59 -0.16
CA ILE A 164 17.54 3.86 0.60
C ILE A 164 17.37 3.65 2.12
N LEU A 165 16.72 2.55 2.53
CA LEU A 165 16.48 2.24 3.95
C LEU A 165 17.58 1.35 4.56
N ASN A 166 18.60 0.94 3.79
CA ASN A 166 19.65 -0.01 4.20
C ASN A 166 19.10 -1.40 4.59
N GLU A 167 18.10 -1.90 3.88
CA GLU A 167 17.38 -3.17 4.12
C GLU A 167 17.53 -4.14 2.93
N SER A 168 18.65 -4.07 2.21
CA SER A 168 18.77 -4.61 0.84
C SER A 168 18.68 -6.14 0.75
N GLU A 169 19.19 -6.88 1.74
CA GLU A 169 19.06 -8.34 1.80
C GLU A 169 17.58 -8.76 1.89
N ARG A 170 16.86 -8.11 2.81
CA ARG A 170 15.43 -8.34 3.04
C ARG A 170 14.59 -7.92 1.84
N ALA A 171 14.87 -6.78 1.24
CA ALA A 171 14.23 -6.34 0.00
C ALA A 171 14.46 -7.30 -1.17
N THR A 172 15.66 -7.87 -1.30
CA THR A 172 15.98 -8.86 -2.34
C THR A 172 15.14 -10.13 -2.18
N GLU A 173 14.98 -10.62 -0.95
CA GLU A 173 14.10 -11.76 -0.65
C GLU A 173 12.65 -11.50 -1.08
N LEU A 174 12.10 -10.34 -0.71
CA LEU A 174 10.71 -9.97 -1.01
C LEU A 174 10.50 -9.69 -2.51
N SER A 175 11.42 -8.96 -3.15
CA SER A 175 11.39 -8.67 -4.59
C SER A 175 11.38 -9.96 -5.42
N ASN A 176 12.29 -10.90 -5.12
CA ASN A 176 12.36 -12.19 -5.81
C ASN A 176 11.03 -12.96 -5.73
N TYR A 177 10.41 -13.05 -4.55
CA TYR A 177 9.12 -13.72 -4.40
C TYR A 177 8.00 -13.04 -5.22
N CYS A 178 7.98 -11.70 -5.25
CA CYS A 178 7.03 -10.95 -6.06
C CYS A 178 7.23 -11.22 -7.55
N LYS A 179 8.49 -11.15 -8.01
CA LYS A 179 8.90 -11.34 -9.40
C LYS A 179 8.57 -12.74 -9.91
N GLU A 180 9.01 -13.78 -9.19
CA GLU A 180 8.70 -15.18 -9.50
C GLU A 180 7.18 -15.41 -9.66
N THR A 181 6.39 -14.83 -8.75
CA THR A 181 4.92 -14.98 -8.76
C THR A 181 4.28 -14.28 -9.96
N ILE A 182 4.71 -13.06 -10.28
CA ILE A 182 4.19 -12.28 -11.41
C ILE A 182 4.62 -12.90 -12.75
N GLU A 183 5.87 -13.30 -12.90
CA GLU A 183 6.39 -13.94 -14.12
C GLU A 183 5.73 -15.30 -14.36
N SER A 184 5.57 -16.11 -13.32
CA SER A 184 4.86 -17.39 -13.39
C SER A 184 3.41 -17.21 -13.83
N ALA A 185 2.68 -16.22 -13.27
CA ALA A 185 1.30 -15.96 -13.68
C ALA A 185 1.19 -15.48 -15.12
N LYS A 186 2.06 -14.56 -15.57
CA LYS A 186 2.12 -14.13 -16.98
C LYS A 186 2.37 -15.32 -17.92
N GLN A 187 3.29 -16.21 -17.56
CA GLN A 187 3.58 -17.41 -18.34
C GLN A 187 2.36 -18.35 -18.39
N ILE A 188 1.75 -18.66 -17.25
CA ILE A 188 0.58 -19.57 -17.19
C ILE A 188 -0.60 -18.97 -17.95
N ALA A 189 -0.93 -17.68 -17.74
CA ALA A 189 -1.99 -16.98 -18.44
C ALA A 189 -1.83 -17.04 -19.97
N SER A 190 -0.60 -16.96 -20.48
CA SER A 190 -0.32 -17.08 -21.92
C SER A 190 -0.59 -18.47 -22.52
N THR A 191 -0.80 -19.50 -21.68
CA THR A 191 -1.15 -20.87 -22.10
C THR A 191 -2.64 -21.18 -22.01
N ILE A 192 -3.44 -20.30 -21.40
CA ILE A 192 -4.90 -20.42 -21.36
C ILE A 192 -5.43 -20.14 -22.76
N LYS A 193 -6.29 -21.02 -23.27
CA LYS A 193 -6.91 -20.84 -24.58
C LYS A 193 -8.09 -19.89 -24.51
N ASP A 194 -8.37 -19.19 -25.60
CA ASP A 194 -9.57 -18.33 -25.75
C ASP A 194 -10.89 -19.04 -25.39
N GLU A 195 -11.00 -20.35 -25.64
CA GLU A 195 -12.18 -21.18 -25.30
C GLU A 195 -12.35 -21.46 -23.80
N ASP A 196 -11.26 -21.35 -23.02
CA ASP A 196 -11.22 -21.60 -21.58
C ASP A 196 -11.31 -20.31 -20.74
N VAL A 197 -11.19 -19.12 -21.35
CA VAL A 197 -11.17 -17.83 -20.64
C VAL A 197 -12.48 -17.58 -19.88
N LEU A 198 -12.37 -17.36 -18.57
CA LEU A 198 -13.50 -17.10 -17.69
C LEU A 198 -13.81 -15.61 -17.58
N LYS A 199 -15.10 -15.29 -17.69
CA LYS A 199 -15.64 -13.95 -17.44
C LYS A 199 -15.80 -13.71 -15.94
N VAL A 200 -15.05 -12.76 -15.40
CA VAL A 200 -14.99 -12.44 -13.98
C VAL A 200 -15.67 -11.10 -13.72
N TYR A 201 -16.59 -11.07 -12.76
CA TYR A 201 -17.13 -9.83 -12.20
C TYR A 201 -16.61 -9.64 -10.78
N TYR A 202 -15.98 -8.49 -10.51
CA TYR A 202 -15.52 -8.13 -9.18
C TYR A 202 -16.55 -7.21 -8.51
N ALA A 203 -17.35 -7.80 -7.61
CA ALA A 203 -18.44 -7.14 -6.90
C ALA A 203 -17.93 -6.40 -5.66
N GLN A 204 -18.31 -5.13 -5.52
CA GLN A 204 -17.97 -4.26 -4.40
C GLN A 204 -19.20 -3.53 -3.86
N GLY A 205 -19.03 -2.91 -2.69
CA GLY A 205 -20.02 -2.04 -2.06
C GLY A 205 -21.24 -2.79 -1.50
N SER A 206 -22.09 -2.06 -0.77
CA SER A 206 -23.26 -2.59 -0.03
C SER A 206 -24.39 -3.17 -0.90
N THR A 207 -24.23 -3.20 -2.22
CA THR A 207 -25.18 -3.80 -3.17
C THR A 207 -24.56 -4.88 -4.04
N GLY A 208 -23.23 -5.06 -4.00
CA GLY A 208 -22.49 -5.87 -4.96
C GLY A 208 -22.48 -5.32 -6.40
N LEU A 209 -23.01 -4.11 -6.63
CA LEU A 209 -23.10 -3.46 -7.96
C LEU A 209 -22.11 -2.30 -8.16
N GLN A 210 -21.20 -2.07 -7.20
CA GLN A 210 -19.97 -1.31 -7.44
C GLN A 210 -18.87 -2.26 -7.92
N THR A 211 -17.92 -1.77 -8.70
CA THR A 211 -16.88 -2.62 -9.30
C THR A 211 -15.64 -1.82 -9.68
N ALA A 212 -14.51 -2.51 -9.88
CA ALA A 212 -13.31 -1.93 -10.48
C ALA A 212 -13.21 -2.37 -11.95
N PRO A 213 -13.20 -1.44 -12.92
CA PRO A 213 -13.14 -1.78 -14.33
C PRO A 213 -11.74 -2.26 -14.78
N LYS A 214 -11.69 -3.01 -15.88
CA LYS A 214 -10.48 -3.45 -16.57
C LYS A 214 -9.53 -2.29 -16.84
N GLY A 215 -8.28 -2.44 -16.46
CA GLY A 215 -7.25 -1.40 -16.51
C GLY A 215 -7.12 -0.56 -15.23
N SER A 216 -8.06 -0.67 -14.28
CA SER A 216 -7.87 -0.12 -12.93
C SER A 216 -6.91 -1.00 -12.11
N SER A 217 -6.02 -0.36 -11.34
CA SER A 217 -5.13 -1.01 -10.36
C SER A 217 -5.87 -1.88 -9.34
N HIS A 218 -7.14 -1.55 -9.09
CA HIS A 218 -8.09 -2.26 -8.22
C HIS A 218 -8.66 -3.56 -8.84
N SER A 219 -8.38 -3.86 -10.11
CA SER A 219 -8.74 -5.13 -10.77
C SER A 219 -7.59 -5.84 -11.50
N GLU A 220 -6.38 -5.25 -11.47
CA GLU A 220 -5.16 -5.67 -12.18
C GLU A 220 -4.85 -7.18 -12.10
N VAL A 221 -5.10 -7.82 -10.95
CA VAL A 221 -4.87 -9.25 -10.72
C VAL A 221 -5.74 -10.14 -11.63
N ILE A 222 -6.96 -9.72 -12.00
CA ILE A 222 -7.89 -10.51 -12.82
C ILE A 222 -7.30 -10.75 -14.21
N ASP A 223 -6.88 -9.67 -14.87
CA ASP A 223 -6.24 -9.75 -16.19
C ASP A 223 -4.89 -10.48 -16.10
N LEU A 224 -4.12 -10.24 -15.03
CA LEU A 224 -2.79 -10.84 -14.83
C LEU A 224 -2.82 -12.37 -14.70
N VAL A 225 -3.89 -12.96 -14.14
CA VAL A 225 -4.05 -14.42 -14.08
C VAL A 225 -4.73 -15.02 -15.32
N GLY A 226 -5.14 -14.18 -16.28
CA GLY A 226 -5.80 -14.58 -17.52
C GLY A 226 -7.34 -14.60 -17.47
N GLY A 227 -7.97 -13.93 -16.50
CA GLY A 227 -9.43 -13.73 -16.47
C GLY A 227 -9.88 -12.55 -17.34
N GLU A 228 -11.09 -12.62 -17.90
CA GLU A 228 -11.72 -11.47 -18.56
C GLU A 228 -12.53 -10.67 -17.53
N ASN A 229 -12.03 -9.51 -17.06
CA ASN A 229 -12.88 -8.59 -16.30
C ASN A 229 -14.00 -8.05 -17.23
N VAL A 230 -15.26 -8.37 -16.89
CA VAL A 230 -16.42 -8.05 -17.75
C VAL A 230 -16.75 -6.55 -17.84
N VAL A 231 -16.21 -5.73 -16.95
CA VAL A 231 -16.48 -4.29 -16.91
C VAL A 231 -15.28 -3.53 -17.46
N MET A 232 -15.47 -2.78 -18.54
CA MET A 232 -14.43 -1.96 -19.16
C MET A 232 -14.40 -0.55 -18.56
N LEU A 233 -13.21 0.08 -18.55
CA LEU A 233 -13.09 1.51 -18.26
C LEU A 233 -13.82 2.32 -19.34
N ASN A 234 -14.78 3.15 -18.92
CA ASN A 234 -15.07 4.37 -19.64
C ASN A 234 -14.04 5.43 -19.20
N ALA A 235 -13.57 6.27 -20.13
CA ALA A 235 -12.38 7.10 -19.94
C ALA A 235 -12.47 8.17 -18.81
N ASP A 236 -13.65 8.38 -18.22
CA ASP A 236 -13.96 9.48 -17.31
C ASP A 236 -14.11 9.06 -15.83
N THR A 237 -13.80 7.81 -15.46
CA THR A 237 -13.95 7.34 -14.07
C THR A 237 -12.71 6.60 -13.55
N ASP A 238 -11.95 7.25 -12.68
CA ASP A 238 -11.07 6.57 -11.73
C ASP A 238 -11.87 6.09 -10.50
N GLY A 239 -11.42 5.01 -9.85
CA GLY A 239 -12.06 4.40 -8.69
C GLY A 239 -13.27 3.48 -8.97
N ARG A 240 -14.22 3.44 -8.03
CA ARG A 240 -15.37 2.50 -8.05
C ARG A 240 -16.44 2.93 -9.05
N LEU A 241 -16.63 2.14 -10.10
CA LEU A 241 -17.70 2.32 -11.06
C LEU A 241 -19.00 1.67 -10.54
N ASN A 242 -20.13 2.37 -10.69
CA ASN A 242 -21.46 1.82 -10.40
C ASN A 242 -22.07 1.22 -11.67
N ILE A 243 -22.53 -0.03 -11.59
CA ILE A 243 -23.39 -0.63 -12.62
C ILE A 243 -24.80 -0.87 -12.08
N ASN A 244 -25.72 -1.25 -12.95
CA ASN A 244 -27.02 -1.78 -12.58
C ASN A 244 -27.14 -3.28 -12.88
N MET A 245 -28.18 -3.91 -12.34
CA MET A 245 -28.43 -5.35 -12.50
C MET A 245 -28.65 -5.76 -13.97
N GLU A 246 -29.24 -4.89 -14.81
CA GLU A 246 -29.42 -5.18 -16.23
C GLU A 246 -28.07 -5.26 -16.97
N GLN A 247 -27.14 -4.34 -16.67
CA GLN A 247 -25.77 -4.40 -17.18
C GLN A 247 -25.07 -5.69 -16.74
N LEU A 248 -25.18 -6.07 -15.46
CA LEU A 248 -24.60 -7.31 -14.96
C LEU A 248 -25.15 -8.57 -15.65
N LEU A 249 -26.46 -8.62 -15.88
CA LEU A 249 -27.10 -9.73 -16.60
C LEU A 249 -26.69 -9.78 -18.07
N ARG A 250 -26.38 -8.64 -18.70
CA ARG A 250 -25.80 -8.58 -20.06
C ARG A 250 -24.33 -9.01 -20.08
N TYR A 251 -23.54 -8.63 -19.07
CA TYR A 251 -22.15 -9.07 -18.90
C TYR A 251 -22.04 -10.58 -18.65
N ASN A 252 -23.03 -11.16 -17.96
CA ASN A 252 -23.23 -12.60 -17.79
C ASN A 252 -21.97 -13.37 -17.32
N PRO A 253 -21.35 -12.96 -16.19
CA PRO A 253 -20.08 -13.52 -15.72
C PRO A 253 -20.18 -15.02 -15.39
N ASP A 254 -19.06 -15.71 -15.61
CA ASP A 254 -18.84 -17.10 -15.19
C ASP A 254 -18.53 -17.22 -13.70
N VAL A 255 -17.79 -16.24 -13.15
CA VAL A 255 -17.36 -16.18 -11.76
C VAL A 255 -17.62 -14.79 -11.20
N ILE A 256 -18.12 -14.71 -9.95
CA ILE A 256 -18.16 -13.46 -9.19
C ILE A 256 -17.14 -13.55 -8.06
N ILE A 257 -16.27 -12.55 -7.97
CA ILE A 257 -15.42 -12.34 -6.82
C ILE A 257 -16.05 -11.21 -5.98
N ALA A 258 -16.38 -11.51 -4.73
CA ALA A 258 -16.97 -10.59 -3.78
C ALA A 258 -15.87 -9.93 -2.94
N SER A 259 -15.70 -8.63 -3.10
CA SER A 259 -14.82 -7.85 -2.24
C SER A 259 -15.28 -7.88 -0.79
N TYR A 260 -14.33 -7.78 0.14
CA TYR A 260 -14.67 -7.57 1.54
C TYR A 260 -15.16 -6.13 1.74
N SER A 261 -16.41 -5.98 2.19
CA SER A 261 -16.94 -4.68 2.61
C SER A 261 -16.31 -4.28 3.93
N MET A 262 -15.37 -3.33 3.92
CA MET A 262 -14.91 -2.71 5.16
C MET A 262 -16.02 -1.84 5.75
N GLY A 263 -16.81 -2.45 6.63
CA GLY A 263 -17.64 -1.75 7.61
C GLY A 263 -17.41 -2.39 8.97
N HIS A 264 -16.83 -1.64 9.92
CA HIS A 264 -16.61 -2.10 11.31
C HIS A 264 -17.91 -2.35 12.11
N ASN A 265 -19.05 -2.53 11.45
CA ASN A 265 -20.36 -2.86 12.02
C ASN A 265 -21.27 -3.60 10.99
N ASP A 266 -20.73 -4.24 9.95
CA ASP A 266 -21.55 -4.88 8.90
C ASP A 266 -22.06 -6.27 9.33
N ASN A 267 -23.08 -6.26 10.22
CA ASN A 267 -23.79 -7.44 10.72
C ASN A 267 -24.49 -8.28 9.62
N ASN A 268 -24.40 -7.89 8.34
CA ASN A 268 -24.99 -8.59 7.21
C ASN A 268 -24.00 -9.51 6.46
N GLY A 269 -22.76 -9.65 6.92
CA GLY A 269 -21.78 -10.62 6.36
C GLY A 269 -21.06 -10.16 5.08
N GLY A 270 -21.13 -8.87 4.74
CA GLY A 270 -20.43 -8.29 3.60
C GLY A 270 -20.98 -8.69 2.22
N VAL A 271 -20.29 -8.28 1.15
CA VAL A 271 -20.75 -8.44 -0.24
C VAL A 271 -21.06 -9.90 -0.57
N PHE A 272 -20.24 -10.85 -0.11
CA PHE A 272 -20.46 -12.28 -0.32
C PHE A 272 -21.82 -12.75 0.24
N SER A 273 -22.17 -12.35 1.46
CA SER A 273 -23.46 -12.70 2.07
C SER A 273 -24.63 -12.02 1.39
N ILE A 274 -24.46 -10.81 0.84
CA ILE A 274 -25.50 -10.13 0.04
C ILE A 274 -25.76 -10.89 -1.27
N LEU A 275 -24.70 -11.42 -1.91
CA LEU A 275 -24.77 -12.18 -3.17
C LEU A 275 -25.31 -13.61 -3.00
N THR A 276 -25.09 -14.23 -1.84
CA THR A 276 -25.51 -15.61 -1.56
C THR A 276 -26.89 -15.71 -0.91
N ASN A 277 -27.30 -14.72 -0.09
CA ASN A 277 -28.67 -14.58 0.43
C ASN A 277 -29.60 -13.82 -0.53
N ALA A 278 -29.23 -13.71 -1.81
CA ALA A 278 -29.66 -12.60 -2.64
C ALA A 278 -31.13 -12.62 -3.10
N SER A 279 -31.59 -11.45 -3.54
CA SER A 279 -32.88 -11.24 -4.18
C SER A 279 -33.01 -12.02 -5.50
N TYR A 280 -34.26 -12.13 -6.00
CA TYR A 280 -34.60 -12.92 -7.19
C TYR A 280 -33.78 -12.53 -8.44
N GLU A 281 -33.37 -11.26 -8.57
CA GLU A 281 -32.61 -10.78 -9.70
C GLU A 281 -31.18 -11.34 -9.75
N TRP A 282 -30.50 -11.48 -8.60
CA TRP A 282 -29.18 -12.11 -8.51
C TRP A 282 -29.24 -13.59 -8.84
N GLN A 283 -30.33 -14.27 -8.46
CA GLN A 283 -30.62 -15.66 -8.85
C GLN A 283 -30.83 -15.83 -10.38
N LEU A 284 -30.86 -14.74 -11.18
CA LEU A 284 -30.82 -14.82 -12.64
C LEU A 284 -29.39 -14.88 -13.21
N VAL A 285 -28.38 -14.43 -12.47
CA VAL A 285 -26.98 -14.35 -12.91
C VAL A 285 -26.33 -15.74 -13.00
N LYS A 286 -25.59 -16.01 -14.08
CA LYS A 286 -24.97 -17.31 -14.39
C LYS A 286 -24.04 -17.82 -13.28
N ALA A 287 -23.14 -16.97 -12.77
CA ALA A 287 -22.25 -17.33 -11.68
C ALA A 287 -22.99 -17.75 -10.40
N VAL A 288 -24.01 -16.98 -9.97
CA VAL A 288 -24.84 -17.28 -8.78
C VAL A 288 -25.57 -18.62 -8.95
N LYS A 289 -26.23 -18.84 -10.10
CA LYS A 289 -26.91 -20.12 -10.42
C LYS A 289 -25.99 -21.35 -10.39
N LYS A 290 -24.68 -21.15 -10.56
CA LYS A 290 -23.66 -22.21 -10.59
C LYS A 290 -22.85 -22.32 -9.30
N ASP A 291 -23.18 -21.54 -8.27
CA ASP A 291 -22.41 -21.44 -7.02
C ASP A 291 -20.93 -21.03 -7.27
N MET A 292 -20.70 -20.20 -8.30
CA MET A 292 -19.39 -19.66 -8.68
C MET A 292 -19.21 -18.24 -8.12
N VAL A 293 -19.49 -18.07 -6.83
CA VAL A 293 -19.33 -16.82 -6.08
C VAL A 293 -18.31 -17.08 -4.98
N TYR A 294 -17.29 -16.23 -4.86
CA TYR A 294 -16.20 -16.41 -3.88
C TYR A 294 -15.85 -15.10 -3.20
N ALA A 295 -15.55 -15.13 -1.91
CA ALA A 295 -15.06 -13.97 -1.17
C ALA A 295 -13.54 -13.80 -1.34
N THR A 296 -13.08 -12.56 -1.54
CA THR A 296 -11.64 -12.23 -1.50
C THR A 296 -11.11 -12.34 -0.07
N PRO A 297 -10.06 -13.13 0.20
CA PRO A 297 -9.39 -13.13 1.50
C PRO A 297 -8.83 -11.74 1.83
N CYS A 298 -9.03 -11.29 3.08
CA CYS A 298 -8.95 -9.86 3.39
C CYS A 298 -8.22 -9.46 4.67
N LEU A 299 -7.75 -10.40 5.50
CA LEU A 299 -7.14 -10.08 6.79
C LEU A 299 -5.62 -10.27 6.77
N PRO A 300 -4.80 -9.28 7.18
CA PRO A 300 -5.19 -7.95 7.64
C PRO A 300 -5.47 -6.97 6.48
N TYR A 301 -5.13 -7.32 5.23
CA TYR A 301 -5.38 -6.49 4.05
C TYR A 301 -5.84 -7.34 2.85
N ASN A 302 -6.64 -6.74 1.97
CA ASN A 302 -7.29 -7.39 0.82
C ASN A 302 -6.28 -7.97 -0.19
N TRP A 303 -6.53 -9.20 -0.67
CA TRP A 303 -5.67 -9.88 -1.64
C TRP A 303 -5.84 -9.43 -3.09
N LEU A 304 -6.78 -8.54 -3.44
CA LEU A 304 -6.93 -8.04 -4.82
C LEU A 304 -6.79 -6.52 -4.97
N ASP A 305 -7.15 -5.75 -3.94
CA ASP A 305 -7.64 -4.40 -4.17
C ASP A 305 -7.26 -3.38 -3.08
N MET A 306 -7.91 -3.40 -1.91
CA MET A 306 -7.84 -2.30 -0.93
C MET A 306 -7.14 -2.69 0.38
N PRO A 307 -6.04 -2.02 0.78
CA PRO A 307 -5.24 -1.07 -0.01
C PRO A 307 -4.44 -1.76 -1.13
N PRO A 308 -4.14 -1.06 -2.24
CA PRO A 308 -3.22 -1.56 -3.26
C PRO A 308 -1.86 -1.84 -2.63
N SER A 309 -1.50 -3.11 -2.54
CA SER A 309 -0.37 -3.56 -1.72
C SER A 309 0.17 -4.91 -2.21
N VAL A 310 1.23 -5.38 -1.55
CA VAL A 310 1.87 -6.68 -1.82
C VAL A 310 0.95 -7.89 -1.56
N ASN A 311 -0.17 -7.72 -0.85
CA ASN A 311 -1.16 -8.79 -0.68
C ASN A 311 -1.77 -9.24 -2.02
N ARG A 312 -1.69 -8.40 -3.06
CA ARG A 312 -2.03 -8.78 -4.43
C ARG A 312 -1.13 -9.88 -5.00
N ILE A 313 0.09 -10.08 -4.46
CA ILE A 313 0.99 -11.17 -4.88
C ILE A 313 0.47 -12.55 -4.47
N ILE A 314 -0.01 -12.72 -3.23
CA ILE A 314 -0.72 -13.98 -2.88
C ILE A 314 -2.09 -14.06 -3.59
N GLY A 315 -2.73 -12.91 -3.83
CA GLY A 315 -3.92 -12.81 -4.68
C GLY A 315 -3.77 -13.41 -6.07
N ILE A 316 -2.61 -13.22 -6.73
CA ILE A 316 -2.29 -13.84 -8.03
C ILE A 316 -2.37 -15.37 -7.94
N LYS A 317 -1.70 -15.98 -6.95
CA LYS A 317 -1.70 -17.44 -6.78
C LYS A 317 -3.09 -17.97 -6.47
N TRP A 318 -3.78 -17.30 -5.55
CA TRP A 318 -5.14 -17.65 -5.15
C TRP A 318 -6.13 -17.55 -6.32
N LEU A 319 -6.21 -16.40 -6.99
CA LEU A 319 -7.18 -16.18 -8.06
C LEU A 319 -6.87 -17.04 -9.29
N GLY A 320 -5.59 -17.23 -9.64
CA GLY A 320 -5.18 -18.15 -10.70
C GLY A 320 -5.64 -19.58 -10.42
N ASN A 321 -5.41 -20.09 -9.21
CA ASN A 321 -5.85 -21.41 -8.78
C ASN A 321 -7.40 -21.51 -8.68
N LEU A 322 -8.07 -20.44 -8.28
CA LEU A 322 -9.52 -20.37 -8.18
C LEU A 322 -10.22 -20.35 -9.55
N LEU A 323 -9.65 -19.67 -10.55
CA LEU A 323 -10.20 -19.62 -11.91
C LEU A 323 -9.79 -20.84 -12.74
N TYR A 324 -8.53 -21.24 -12.66
CA TYR A 324 -7.90 -22.15 -13.61
C TYR A 324 -7.10 -23.28 -12.91
N PRO A 325 -7.74 -24.14 -12.09
CA PRO A 325 -7.06 -25.17 -11.28
C PRO A 325 -6.35 -26.27 -12.09
N ALA A 326 -6.61 -26.36 -13.40
CA ALA A 326 -5.84 -27.24 -14.30
C ALA A 326 -4.47 -26.66 -14.66
N TYR A 327 -4.35 -25.32 -14.68
CA TYR A 327 -3.19 -24.56 -15.10
C TYR A 327 -2.36 -24.07 -13.90
N TYR A 328 -3.01 -23.55 -12.87
CA TYR A 328 -2.42 -23.17 -11.59
C TYR A 328 -2.65 -24.30 -10.59
N GLN A 329 -1.58 -24.89 -10.07
CA GLN A 329 -1.62 -26.06 -9.19
C GLN A 329 -0.97 -25.73 -7.83
N TYR A 330 -1.47 -24.70 -7.16
CA TYR A 330 -0.96 -24.24 -5.88
C TYR A 330 -1.76 -24.82 -4.71
N ASP A 331 -1.08 -25.34 -3.69
CA ASP A 331 -1.69 -25.52 -2.38
C ASP A 331 -1.82 -24.14 -1.71
N ILE A 332 -2.99 -23.52 -1.90
CA ILE A 332 -3.27 -22.17 -1.37
C ILE A 332 -3.11 -22.10 0.15
N LYS A 333 -3.31 -23.19 0.90
CA LYS A 333 -3.11 -23.17 2.36
C LYS A 333 -1.62 -23.07 2.71
N GLN A 334 -0.76 -23.76 1.96
CA GLN A 334 0.69 -23.67 2.14
C GLN A 334 1.26 -22.35 1.60
N GLU A 335 0.78 -21.86 0.46
CA GLU A 335 1.14 -20.52 -0.03
C GLU A 335 0.70 -19.42 0.95
N THR A 336 -0.44 -19.58 1.63
CA THR A 336 -0.85 -18.70 2.74
C THR A 336 0.15 -18.76 3.90
N LYS A 337 0.55 -19.94 4.38
CA LYS A 337 1.60 -20.06 5.43
C LYS A 337 2.88 -19.35 5.01
N LYS A 338 3.38 -19.67 3.81
CA LYS A 338 4.61 -19.08 3.25
C LYS A 338 4.52 -17.57 3.18
N PHE A 339 3.41 -17.01 2.68
CA PHE A 339 3.25 -15.56 2.54
C PHE A 339 3.19 -14.82 3.89
N TYR A 340 2.48 -15.33 4.89
CA TYR A 340 2.38 -14.64 6.20
C TYR A 340 3.64 -14.83 7.05
N SER A 341 4.33 -15.98 6.94
CA SER A 341 5.67 -16.16 7.50
C SER A 341 6.65 -15.16 6.85
N LEU A 342 6.69 -15.11 5.52
CA LEU A 342 7.61 -14.27 4.75
C LEU A 342 7.33 -12.76 4.92
N PHE A 343 6.13 -12.27 4.63
CA PHE A 343 5.82 -10.83 4.60
C PHE A 343 5.36 -10.28 5.95
N TYR A 344 4.67 -11.06 6.78
CA TYR A 344 4.08 -10.59 8.04
C TYR A 344 4.82 -11.04 9.31
N GLN A 345 5.93 -11.78 9.13
CA GLN A 345 6.73 -12.40 10.20
C GLN A 345 5.85 -13.17 11.20
N LYS A 346 4.84 -13.89 10.68
CA LYS A 346 3.81 -14.53 11.50
C LYS A 346 3.40 -15.91 10.98
N GLU A 347 3.64 -16.91 11.81
CA GLU A 347 3.09 -18.25 11.64
C GLU A 347 1.58 -18.26 11.95
N LEU A 348 0.79 -18.78 11.02
CA LEU A 348 -0.66 -18.93 11.16
C LEU A 348 -1.03 -20.39 11.45
N SER A 349 -2.01 -20.60 12.34
CA SER A 349 -2.61 -21.91 12.56
C SER A 349 -3.46 -22.35 11.36
N ASP A 350 -3.60 -23.67 11.17
CA ASP A 350 -4.49 -24.22 10.14
C ASP A 350 -5.93 -23.74 10.30
N GLU A 351 -6.42 -23.59 11.52
CA GLU A 351 -7.73 -23.02 11.83
C GLU A 351 -7.87 -21.58 11.29
N LYS A 352 -6.88 -20.72 11.55
CA LYS A 352 -6.89 -19.33 11.07
C LYS A 352 -6.85 -19.25 9.54
N ILE A 353 -6.05 -20.11 8.89
CA ILE A 353 -5.99 -20.20 7.43
C ILE A 353 -7.31 -20.72 6.85
N ASN A 354 -7.92 -21.74 7.46
CA ASN A 354 -9.22 -22.25 7.05
C ASN A 354 -10.31 -21.17 7.17
N ASN A 355 -10.30 -20.38 8.25
CA ASN A 355 -11.25 -19.28 8.44
C ASN A 355 -11.04 -18.16 7.41
N LEU A 356 -9.79 -17.78 7.13
CA LEU A 356 -9.44 -16.78 6.10
C LEU A 356 -9.87 -17.22 4.68
N LEU A 357 -9.84 -18.53 4.40
CA LEU A 357 -10.14 -19.10 3.09
C LEU A 357 -11.55 -19.70 2.96
N ALA A 358 -12.38 -19.61 4.00
CA ALA A 358 -13.62 -20.39 4.12
C ALA A 358 -14.60 -20.22 2.94
N ASN A 359 -14.71 -19.00 2.40
CA ASN A 359 -15.56 -18.66 1.26
C ASN A 359 -14.75 -18.36 -0.02
N ALA A 360 -13.46 -18.70 -0.04
CA ALA A 360 -12.51 -18.27 -1.07
C ALA A 360 -12.02 -19.39 -1.99
N LEU A 361 -12.34 -20.65 -1.69
CA LEU A 361 -11.88 -21.82 -2.45
C LEU A 361 -13.07 -22.51 -3.14
N ARG A 362 -12.78 -23.26 -4.21
CA ARG A 362 -13.78 -24.22 -4.75
C ARG A 362 -13.99 -25.37 -3.75
N ASN A 363 -15.23 -25.84 -3.69
CA ASN A 363 -15.60 -27.09 -3.01
C ASN A 363 -15.15 -28.33 -3.80
#